data_AF-A0A2N5UET0-F1
#
_entry.id   AF-A0A2N5UET0-F1
#
_cell.length_a   1.000
_cell.length_b   1.000
_cell.length_c   1.000
_cell.angle_alpha   90.00
_cell.angle_beta   90.00
_cell.angle_gamma   90.00
#
_symmetry.space_group_name_H-M   'P 1'
#
loop_
_entity.id
_entity.type
_entity.pdbx_description
1 polymer ?
#
loop_
_entity_poly.entity_id
_entity_poly.type
_entity_poly.pdbx_seq_one_letter_code
_entity_poly.pdbx_strand_id
1 'polypeptide(L)'
;MSAIRNIRRAQRVHVSDQIGFDRVNSAATTLPRRNHRKTKPPVNMTLPTSTSMDIPAISAAPSLPKTGSDSMLDSIISQNPYFSAGFGLMGVGVALSGLKRSSTLLFNLAQRRLLVTLEISSKDRSYLWFLNWMSKQSRKNSSTNQLAAETSYRQLADGTHEVDFALVPGPGNHYFKFQRAWFQVKRERDGKLIDLNSGTPWETLMLTTLSRDRKLLVDLLKEAKSVSMRTEEGKIVIYTSSGGAEWRPFGQPRTKRPLSSVVLDQGMKETLVADIKEFMGRARWYGDRGIPYRRGYLLHGPPGSGKSSFIFALAGELQYHICVLNLSERGLSDDKLNHLLTNVPERSVVLLEDVDAAFLGRDGREQMKINITFSGLLNAIDGVTSTTSQRLIFMTTNHLDKLDPALIRPGRIDLSLQIGHATLYQTLELFKKFYEEPALVEEMEKTVMEVFRNGGQFSMAGLQGLFIRYRTATDAIKHFDQIVQYPKILT
;
A
#
# COMPACT_ATOMS: atom_id res chain seq x y z
N MET A 1 21.20 -51.56 -6.98
CA MET A 1 21.88 -50.25 -6.83
C MET A 1 22.14 -49.64 -8.21
N SER A 2 21.28 -48.74 -8.73
CA SER A 2 21.58 -48.00 -9.98
C SER A 2 20.68 -46.77 -10.17
N ALA A 3 20.89 -45.71 -9.36
CA ALA A 3 20.10 -44.47 -9.45
C ALA A 3 20.80 -43.18 -8.94
N ILE A 4 22.03 -43.25 -8.40
CA ILE A 4 22.64 -42.14 -7.64
C ILE A 4 24.04 -41.79 -8.19
N ARG A 5 24.12 -41.40 -9.48
CA ARG A 5 25.39 -40.88 -10.08
C ARG A 5 25.27 -39.66 -11.01
N ASN A 6 24.10 -39.32 -11.54
CA ASN A 6 23.99 -38.31 -12.62
C ASN A 6 23.64 -36.87 -12.18
N ILE A 7 23.43 -36.58 -10.90
CA ILE A 7 23.07 -35.23 -10.39
C ILE A 7 24.23 -34.58 -9.60
N ARG A 8 25.45 -34.62 -10.16
CA ARG A 8 26.65 -33.96 -9.58
C ARG A 8 27.57 -33.30 -10.63
N ARG A 9 27.06 -32.96 -11.83
CA ARG A 9 27.88 -32.45 -12.95
C ARG A 9 27.41 -31.14 -13.61
N ALA A 10 26.45 -30.44 -13.02
CA ALA A 10 25.79 -29.26 -13.63
C ALA A 10 25.83 -27.96 -12.80
N GLN A 11 26.60 -27.91 -11.70
CA GLN A 11 26.79 -26.69 -10.87
C GLN A 11 28.29 -26.49 -10.57
N ARG A 12 29.06 -26.01 -11.54
CA ARG A 12 30.48 -25.64 -11.33
C ARG A 12 31.10 -24.68 -12.37
N VAL A 13 30.36 -23.67 -12.81
CA VAL A 13 30.87 -22.53 -13.61
C VAL A 13 30.23 -21.24 -13.08
N HIS A 14 30.87 -20.09 -13.26
CA HIS A 14 30.45 -18.75 -12.80
C HIS A 14 30.55 -18.48 -11.28
N VAL A 15 31.76 -18.61 -10.73
CA VAL A 15 32.27 -17.67 -9.71
C VAL A 15 33.71 -17.31 -10.07
N SER A 16 33.88 -16.22 -10.83
CA SER A 16 35.03 -15.31 -10.80
C SER A 16 34.75 -14.18 -11.81
N ASP A 17 34.75 -12.93 -11.36
CA ASP A 17 35.75 -11.93 -11.75
C ASP A 17 35.40 -10.56 -11.14
N GLN A 18 36.43 -9.88 -10.63
CA GLN A 18 36.39 -8.56 -10.02
C GLN A 18 37.72 -7.85 -10.31
N ILE A 19 37.75 -6.51 -10.11
CA ILE A 19 38.90 -5.62 -10.37
C ILE A 19 39.10 -5.36 -11.89
N GLY A 20 39.24 -4.12 -12.38
CA GLY A 20 39.14 -2.81 -11.73
C GLY A 20 39.71 -1.68 -12.64
N PHE A 21 39.65 -0.42 -12.18
CA PHE A 21 40.27 0.79 -12.78
C PHE A 21 39.69 1.29 -14.13
N ASP A 22 39.62 2.59 -14.46
CA ASP A 22 39.78 3.83 -13.66
C ASP A 22 38.98 5.04 -14.22
N ARG A 23 38.96 6.15 -13.46
CA ARG A 23 38.71 7.59 -13.78
C ARG A 23 38.23 8.05 -15.18
N VAL A 24 37.34 9.06 -15.17
CA VAL A 24 37.60 10.43 -15.71
C VAL A 24 36.58 11.45 -15.14
N ASN A 25 36.92 12.75 -15.15
CA ASN A 25 36.23 13.82 -14.43
C ASN A 25 35.04 14.51 -15.15
N SER A 26 34.09 14.95 -14.32
CA SER A 26 33.43 16.28 -14.32
C SER A 26 33.70 17.27 -15.47
N ALA A 27 32.62 17.77 -16.08
CA ALA A 27 32.39 19.21 -16.33
C ALA A 27 30.88 19.51 -16.50
N ALA A 28 30.45 20.75 -16.25
CA ALA A 28 29.07 21.21 -16.42
C ALA A 28 28.94 22.22 -17.58
N THR A 29 27.72 22.45 -18.09
CA THR A 29 27.28 23.71 -18.75
C THR A 29 25.73 23.73 -18.81
N THR A 30 25.14 24.93 -18.87
CA THR A 30 23.74 25.21 -18.54
C THR A 30 23.03 26.04 -19.62
N LEU A 31 21.68 25.96 -19.68
CA LEU A 31 20.76 26.95 -20.28
C LEU A 31 20.78 27.11 -21.83
N PRO A 32 19.83 27.83 -22.47
CA PRO A 32 18.39 27.94 -22.18
C PRO A 32 17.47 27.82 -23.43
N ARG A 33 16.15 27.92 -23.21
CA ARG A 33 15.09 28.16 -24.22
C ARG A 33 15.35 29.41 -25.08
N ARG A 34 14.77 29.44 -26.30
CA ARG A 34 14.34 30.70 -26.95
C ARG A 34 12.99 30.53 -27.69
N ASN A 35 12.32 31.64 -27.95
CA ASN A 35 10.96 31.75 -28.50
C ASN A 35 10.87 33.03 -29.37
N HIS A 36 9.79 33.20 -30.17
CA HIS A 36 9.42 34.42 -30.92
C HIS A 36 10.33 34.82 -32.12
N ARG A 37 9.88 35.53 -33.19
CA ARG A 37 8.56 35.97 -33.72
C ARG A 37 8.77 36.51 -35.18
N LYS A 38 7.69 36.77 -35.94
CA LYS A 38 7.70 37.19 -37.37
C LYS A 38 8.22 38.63 -37.64
N THR A 39 8.83 38.85 -38.81
CA THR A 39 8.85 40.12 -39.59
C THR A 39 8.98 39.85 -41.12
N LYS A 40 8.76 40.88 -41.95
CA LYS A 40 8.75 40.94 -43.45
C LYS A 40 8.68 42.44 -43.86
N PRO A 41 8.78 42.87 -45.14
CA PRO A 41 9.71 42.59 -46.27
C PRO A 41 10.54 43.90 -46.53
N PRO A 42 10.79 44.46 -47.76
CA PRO A 42 10.94 43.98 -49.16
C PRO A 42 12.22 44.49 -49.89
N VAL A 43 12.37 44.24 -51.21
CA VAL A 43 12.80 45.15 -52.34
C VAL A 43 13.13 44.33 -53.63
N ASN A 44 13.26 44.98 -54.80
CA ASN A 44 13.18 44.42 -56.17
C ASN A 44 14.49 44.39 -56.98
N MET A 45 14.47 43.67 -58.14
CA MET A 45 15.31 43.81 -59.36
C MET A 45 16.80 43.38 -59.25
N THR A 46 17.54 42.99 -60.31
CA THR A 46 17.30 42.95 -61.79
C THR A 46 18.09 41.79 -62.46
N LEU A 47 17.87 41.53 -63.77
CA LEU A 47 18.65 40.62 -64.64
C LEU A 47 19.49 41.38 -65.70
N PRO A 48 20.63 40.82 -66.17
CA PRO A 48 21.19 40.97 -67.53
C PRO A 48 20.89 39.72 -68.40
N THR A 49 20.51 39.79 -69.70
CA THR A 49 21.29 40.06 -70.95
C THR A 49 22.54 39.18 -71.16
N SER A 50 22.86 38.65 -72.35
CA SER A 50 22.21 38.59 -73.69
C SER A 50 22.72 37.32 -74.44
N THR A 51 22.32 36.89 -75.66
CA THR A 51 22.47 37.52 -77.01
C THR A 51 21.81 36.60 -78.08
N SER A 52 21.51 37.09 -79.29
CA SER A 52 20.78 36.35 -80.36
C SER A 52 21.37 36.50 -81.78
N MET A 53 21.14 35.47 -82.62
CA MET A 53 21.02 35.46 -84.09
C MET A 53 20.03 34.30 -84.41
N ASP A 54 18.92 34.36 -85.17
CA ASP A 54 18.61 34.94 -86.50
C ASP A 54 19.30 34.13 -87.63
N ILE A 55 18.68 33.63 -88.72
CA ILE A 55 17.50 33.97 -89.61
C ILE A 55 16.96 32.62 -90.22
N PRO A 56 15.73 32.38 -90.80
CA PRO A 56 14.51 33.18 -91.11
C PRO A 56 13.17 32.55 -90.58
N ALA A 57 12.02 32.77 -91.26
CA ALA A 57 10.71 32.10 -91.06
C ALA A 57 10.10 31.52 -92.36
N ILE A 58 9.27 30.47 -92.28
CA ILE A 58 8.51 29.87 -93.42
C ILE A 58 7.06 29.52 -93.02
N SER A 59 6.17 29.65 -94.01
CA SER A 59 4.71 29.42 -94.06
C SER A 59 4.11 28.19 -93.33
N ALA A 60 2.99 28.46 -92.65
CA ALA A 60 1.77 27.64 -92.44
C ALA A 60 1.82 26.10 -92.32
N ALA A 61 1.26 25.61 -91.20
CA ALA A 61 0.76 24.24 -91.01
C ALA A 61 -0.60 24.27 -90.26
N PRO A 62 -1.48 23.25 -90.38
CA PRO A 62 -2.90 23.38 -90.04
C PRO A 62 -3.25 23.22 -88.55
N SER A 63 -4.46 23.66 -88.20
CA SER A 63 -5.02 23.62 -86.84
C SER A 63 -5.35 22.21 -86.33
N LEU A 64 -4.81 21.85 -85.17
CA LEU A 64 -5.29 20.71 -84.37
C LEU A 64 -6.57 21.07 -83.60
N PRO A 65 -7.58 20.19 -83.52
CA PRO A 65 -8.82 20.45 -82.78
C PRO A 65 -8.62 20.34 -81.26
N LYS A 66 -9.36 21.15 -80.49
CA LYS A 66 -9.47 20.99 -79.04
C LYS A 66 -10.46 19.87 -78.73
N THR A 67 -10.00 18.78 -78.13
CA THR A 67 -10.88 17.74 -77.55
C THR A 67 -11.06 17.98 -76.05
N GLY A 68 -12.31 18.08 -75.61
CA GLY A 68 -12.66 18.16 -74.18
C GLY A 68 -12.62 16.78 -73.52
N SER A 69 -12.38 16.73 -72.21
CA SER A 69 -12.37 15.51 -71.40
C SER A 69 -13.73 14.80 -71.32
N ASP A 70 -14.80 15.58 -71.45
CA ASP A 70 -16.12 15.17 -70.96
C ASP A 70 -16.85 14.25 -71.96
N SER A 71 -16.47 14.30 -73.24
CA SER A 71 -17.11 13.52 -74.30
C SER A 71 -16.82 12.01 -74.26
N MET A 72 -15.79 11.55 -73.54
CA MET A 72 -15.47 10.11 -73.48
C MET A 72 -16.37 9.32 -72.54
N LEU A 73 -16.84 9.92 -71.44
CA LEU A 73 -17.78 9.25 -70.53
C LEU A 73 -19.19 9.24 -71.15
N ASP A 74 -19.68 10.38 -71.63
CA ASP A 74 -21.02 10.49 -72.21
C ASP A 74 -21.21 9.61 -73.46
N SER A 75 -20.20 9.50 -74.33
CA SER A 75 -20.29 8.65 -75.52
C SER A 75 -20.31 7.14 -75.20
N ILE A 76 -19.59 6.69 -74.15
CA ILE A 76 -19.65 5.31 -73.67
C ILE A 76 -21.01 5.03 -72.98
N ILE A 77 -21.54 6.00 -72.24
CA ILE A 77 -22.84 5.88 -71.56
C ILE A 77 -24.00 5.85 -72.55
N SER A 78 -23.95 6.64 -73.64
CA SER A 78 -25.05 6.77 -74.59
C SER A 78 -25.10 5.67 -75.65
N GLN A 79 -23.97 5.03 -76.00
CA GLN A 79 -23.91 4.09 -77.13
C GLN A 79 -24.18 2.63 -76.79
N ASN A 80 -24.21 2.22 -75.51
CA ASN A 80 -24.48 0.82 -75.16
C ASN A 80 -25.30 0.65 -73.86
N PRO A 81 -26.61 0.35 -73.94
CA PRO A 81 -27.48 0.28 -72.77
C PRO A 81 -27.15 -0.88 -71.81
N TYR A 82 -26.39 -1.89 -72.26
CA TYR A 82 -25.91 -2.95 -71.36
C TYR A 82 -24.74 -2.48 -70.47
N PHE A 83 -23.97 -1.49 -70.90
CA PHE A 83 -22.84 -0.94 -70.12
C PHE A 83 -23.26 0.20 -69.19
N SER A 84 -24.31 0.97 -69.52
CA SER A 84 -24.84 2.02 -68.63
C SER A 84 -25.29 1.47 -67.27
N ALA A 85 -25.83 0.24 -67.23
CA ALA A 85 -26.13 -0.49 -66.01
C ALA A 85 -24.88 -0.76 -65.15
N GLY A 86 -23.74 -1.07 -65.77
CA GLY A 86 -22.46 -1.27 -65.08
C GLY A 86 -21.92 0.00 -64.43
N PHE A 87 -21.99 1.14 -65.12
CA PHE A 87 -21.63 2.44 -64.55
C PHE A 87 -22.63 2.89 -63.47
N GLY A 88 -23.92 2.59 -63.61
CA GLY A 88 -24.93 2.80 -62.57
C GLY A 88 -24.62 2.02 -61.29
N LEU A 89 -24.27 0.73 -61.41
CA LEU A 89 -23.82 -0.10 -60.28
C LEU A 89 -22.53 0.44 -59.64
N MET A 90 -21.57 0.94 -60.45
CA MET A 90 -20.36 1.58 -59.91
C MET A 90 -20.68 2.86 -59.13
N GLY A 91 -21.56 3.73 -59.65
CA GLY A 91 -22.00 4.94 -58.97
C GLY A 91 -22.72 4.65 -57.65
N VAL A 92 -23.63 3.66 -57.65
CA VAL A 92 -24.30 3.17 -56.44
C VAL A 92 -23.29 2.58 -55.44
N GLY A 93 -22.29 1.82 -55.91
CA GLY A 93 -21.21 1.29 -55.07
C GLY A 93 -20.36 2.38 -54.41
N VAL A 94 -20.01 3.43 -55.15
CA VAL A 94 -19.30 4.61 -54.63
C VAL A 94 -20.17 5.35 -53.60
N ALA A 95 -21.46 5.56 -53.88
CA ALA A 95 -22.39 6.21 -52.96
C ALA A 95 -22.58 5.41 -51.66
N LEU A 96 -22.77 4.08 -51.74
CA LEU A 96 -22.87 3.20 -50.57
C LEU A 96 -21.57 3.17 -49.74
N SER A 97 -20.41 3.16 -50.41
CA SER A 97 -19.11 3.26 -49.74
C SER A 97 -18.94 4.61 -49.01
N GLY A 98 -19.34 5.71 -49.66
CA GLY A 98 -19.39 7.05 -49.07
C GLY A 98 -20.31 7.12 -47.85
N LEU A 99 -21.54 6.60 -47.95
CA LEU A 99 -22.50 6.52 -46.84
C LEU A 99 -21.97 5.68 -45.67
N LYS A 100 -21.35 4.52 -45.94
CA LYS A 100 -20.72 3.67 -44.91
C LYS A 100 -19.58 4.39 -44.19
N ARG A 101 -18.75 5.15 -44.92
CA ARG A 101 -17.65 5.95 -44.38
C ARG A 101 -18.16 7.15 -43.56
N SER A 102 -19.17 7.86 -44.05
CA SER A 102 -19.79 8.99 -43.34
C SER A 102 -20.53 8.55 -42.07
N SER A 103 -21.29 7.45 -42.14
CA SER A 103 -21.97 6.86 -40.99
C SER A 103 -20.99 6.42 -39.89
N THR A 104 -19.90 5.74 -40.25
CA THR A 104 -18.86 5.34 -39.27
C THR A 104 -18.10 6.53 -38.68
N LEU A 105 -17.84 7.60 -39.46
CA LEU A 105 -17.27 8.85 -38.94
C LEU A 105 -18.22 9.56 -37.96
N LEU A 106 -19.51 9.68 -38.30
CA LEU A 106 -20.53 10.27 -37.43
C LEU A 106 -20.73 9.47 -36.14
N PHE A 107 -20.76 8.14 -36.23
CA PHE A 107 -20.84 7.25 -35.07
C PHE A 107 -19.63 7.44 -34.14
N ASN A 108 -18.41 7.45 -34.70
CA ASN A 108 -17.18 7.67 -33.92
C ASN A 108 -17.15 9.06 -33.24
N LEU A 109 -17.64 10.11 -33.91
CA LEU A 109 -17.77 11.45 -33.34
C LEU A 109 -18.83 11.51 -32.24
N ALA A 110 -19.97 10.86 -32.43
CA ALA A 110 -21.01 10.74 -31.42
C ALA A 110 -20.50 9.98 -30.18
N GLN A 111 -19.85 8.83 -30.38
CA GLN A 111 -19.27 8.02 -29.30
C GLN A 111 -18.25 8.83 -28.48
N ARG A 112 -17.34 9.57 -29.13
CA ARG A 112 -16.33 10.42 -28.48
C ARG A 112 -16.91 11.65 -27.74
N ARG A 113 -18.14 12.07 -28.05
CA ARG A 113 -18.79 13.24 -27.42
C ARG A 113 -19.80 12.85 -26.34
N LEU A 114 -20.50 11.73 -26.54
CA LEU A 114 -21.57 11.26 -25.66
C LEU A 114 -21.09 10.29 -24.57
N LEU A 115 -19.94 9.64 -24.76
CA LEU A 115 -19.32 8.78 -23.74
C LEU A 115 -18.06 9.41 -23.15
N VAL A 116 -17.80 9.03 -21.90
CA VAL A 116 -16.54 9.25 -21.19
C VAL A 116 -15.99 7.90 -20.73
N THR A 117 -14.69 7.71 -20.90
CA THR A 117 -13.97 6.51 -20.45
C THR A 117 -12.89 6.91 -19.45
N LEU A 118 -12.81 6.20 -18.33
CA LEU A 118 -11.73 6.27 -17.36
C LEU A 118 -10.88 5.00 -17.45
N GLU A 119 -9.57 5.17 -17.57
CA GLU A 119 -8.59 4.08 -17.60
C GLU A 119 -7.98 3.86 -16.22
N ILE A 120 -7.84 2.61 -15.81
CA ILE A 120 -7.15 2.19 -14.58
C ILE A 120 -6.19 1.05 -14.93
N SER A 121 -4.90 1.32 -14.83
CA SER A 121 -3.83 0.32 -15.02
C SER A 121 -3.68 -0.57 -13.78
N SER A 122 -3.25 -1.82 -13.98
CA SER A 122 -2.86 -2.77 -12.93
C SER A 122 -1.82 -2.25 -11.94
N LYS A 123 -1.06 -1.20 -12.28
CA LYS A 123 -0.09 -0.54 -11.40
C LYS A 123 -0.75 0.38 -10.35
N ASP A 124 -1.99 0.81 -10.57
CA ASP A 124 -2.72 1.68 -9.63
C ASP A 124 -3.43 0.86 -8.54
N ARG A 125 -3.34 1.29 -7.28
CA ARG A 125 -4.01 0.61 -6.14
C ARG A 125 -5.53 0.52 -6.31
N SER A 126 -6.14 1.46 -7.05
CA SER A 126 -7.57 1.45 -7.37
C SER A 126 -8.00 0.30 -8.28
N TYR A 127 -7.07 -0.34 -9.03
CA TYR A 127 -7.33 -1.56 -9.80
C TYR A 127 -7.87 -2.68 -8.92
N LEU A 128 -7.12 -3.02 -7.86
CA LEU A 128 -7.49 -4.06 -6.89
C LEU A 128 -8.76 -3.69 -6.12
N TRP A 129 -8.89 -2.41 -5.72
CA TRP A 129 -10.11 -1.95 -5.03
C TRP A 129 -11.36 -2.10 -5.89
N PHE A 130 -11.25 -1.81 -7.19
CA PHE A 130 -12.36 -1.93 -8.14
C PHE A 130 -12.71 -3.39 -8.44
N LEU A 131 -11.72 -4.29 -8.61
CA LEU A 131 -12.00 -5.72 -8.80
C LEU A 131 -12.68 -6.36 -7.58
N ASN A 132 -12.24 -6.02 -6.36
CA ASN A 132 -12.85 -6.47 -5.09
C ASN A 132 -14.30 -5.95 -4.93
N TRP A 133 -14.56 -4.70 -5.33
CA TRP A 133 -15.92 -4.17 -5.39
C TRP A 133 -16.78 -4.90 -6.44
N MET A 134 -16.25 -5.10 -7.65
CA MET A 134 -17.00 -5.72 -8.75
C MET A 134 -17.27 -7.21 -8.51
N SER A 135 -16.36 -7.97 -7.89
CA SER A 135 -16.64 -9.37 -7.52
C SER A 135 -17.75 -9.48 -6.47
N LYS A 136 -17.76 -8.60 -5.46
CA LYS A 136 -18.84 -8.49 -4.48
C LYS A 136 -20.18 -8.05 -5.09
N GLN A 137 -20.16 -7.19 -6.11
CA GLN A 137 -21.35 -6.73 -6.82
C GLN A 137 -21.88 -7.77 -7.84
N SER A 138 -20.98 -8.49 -8.51
CA SER A 138 -21.29 -9.65 -9.38
C SER A 138 -22.01 -10.75 -8.61
N ARG A 139 -21.59 -11.06 -7.37
CA ARG A 139 -22.30 -12.01 -6.49
C ARG A 139 -23.75 -11.60 -6.14
N LYS A 140 -24.13 -10.33 -6.34
CA LYS A 140 -25.51 -9.85 -6.15
C LYS A 140 -26.30 -9.78 -7.45
N ASN A 141 -25.63 -9.50 -8.57
CA ASN A 141 -26.22 -9.34 -9.89
C ASN A 141 -25.57 -10.32 -10.87
N SER A 142 -26.26 -11.42 -11.19
CA SER A 142 -25.78 -12.54 -12.02
C SER A 142 -25.55 -12.22 -13.52
N SER A 143 -25.20 -10.97 -13.86
CA SER A 143 -25.05 -10.46 -15.23
C SER A 143 -23.61 -10.47 -15.77
N THR A 144 -22.65 -11.03 -15.02
CA THR A 144 -21.24 -11.14 -15.44
C THR A 144 -20.95 -12.52 -16.05
N ASN A 145 -21.11 -12.62 -17.37
CA ASN A 145 -20.96 -13.89 -18.12
C ASN A 145 -19.48 -14.35 -18.26
N GLN A 146 -18.51 -13.55 -17.85
CA GLN A 146 -17.08 -13.87 -17.95
C GLN A 146 -16.45 -13.81 -16.55
N LEU A 147 -16.02 -14.96 -16.04
CA LEU A 147 -15.40 -15.09 -14.73
C LEU A 147 -13.97 -15.65 -14.88
N ALA A 148 -13.09 -15.23 -14.00
CA ALA A 148 -11.76 -15.80 -13.80
C ALA A 148 -11.61 -16.21 -12.33
N ALA A 149 -10.82 -17.26 -12.09
CA ALA A 149 -10.42 -17.64 -10.74
C ALA A 149 -9.22 -16.82 -10.29
N GLU A 150 -9.34 -16.17 -9.13
CA GLU A 150 -8.23 -15.66 -8.33
C GLU A 150 -7.99 -16.68 -7.21
N THR A 151 -6.94 -17.49 -7.36
CA THR A 151 -6.58 -18.55 -6.41
C THR A 151 -5.55 -18.01 -5.42
N SER A 152 -5.94 -17.85 -4.16
CA SER A 152 -5.00 -17.59 -3.07
C SER A 152 -4.46 -18.94 -2.58
N TYR A 153 -3.38 -19.40 -3.20
CA TYR A 153 -2.63 -20.58 -2.77
C TYR A 153 -1.54 -20.16 -1.78
N ARG A 154 -1.50 -20.80 -0.61
CA ARG A 154 -0.47 -20.61 0.41
C ARG A 154 -0.02 -21.95 0.97
N GLN A 155 1.24 -22.28 0.75
CA GLN A 155 1.91 -23.35 1.48
C GLN A 155 2.33 -22.84 2.87
N LEU A 156 1.94 -23.55 3.92
CA LEU A 156 2.38 -23.32 5.29
C LEU A 156 3.71 -24.04 5.57
N ALA A 157 4.40 -23.64 6.63
CA ALA A 157 5.76 -24.13 6.96
C ALA A 157 5.80 -25.61 7.41
N ASP A 158 4.65 -26.17 7.76
CA ASP A 158 4.43 -27.60 8.05
C ASP A 158 4.19 -28.44 6.76
N GLY A 159 4.16 -27.78 5.59
CA GLY A 159 3.87 -28.40 4.30
C GLY A 159 2.39 -28.43 3.92
N THR A 160 1.47 -28.02 4.81
CA THR A 160 0.03 -27.96 4.48
C THR A 160 -0.29 -26.83 3.49
N HIS A 161 -1.49 -26.85 2.92
CA HIS A 161 -1.90 -25.94 1.85
C HIS A 161 -3.25 -25.29 2.19
N GLU A 162 -3.23 -23.98 2.46
CA GLU A 162 -4.43 -23.15 2.44
C GLU A 162 -4.69 -22.73 0.99
N VAL A 163 -5.88 -23.02 0.44
CA VAL A 163 -6.22 -22.72 -0.96
C VAL A 163 -7.62 -22.12 -1.05
N ASP A 164 -7.70 -20.80 -1.09
CA ASP A 164 -8.95 -20.06 -1.28
C ASP A 164 -9.17 -19.73 -2.76
N PHE A 165 -10.41 -19.91 -3.23
CA PHE A 165 -10.83 -19.57 -4.60
C PHE A 165 -11.81 -18.39 -4.60
N ALA A 166 -11.38 -17.25 -5.15
CA ALA A 166 -12.26 -16.11 -5.42
C ALA A 166 -12.64 -16.06 -6.90
N LEU A 167 -13.94 -15.89 -7.19
CA LEU A 167 -14.41 -15.58 -8.54
C LEU A 167 -14.35 -14.06 -8.76
N VAL A 168 -13.58 -13.64 -9.77
CA VAL A 168 -13.43 -12.25 -10.19
C VAL A 168 -13.86 -12.05 -11.65
N PRO A 169 -14.20 -10.82 -12.07
CA PRO A 169 -14.55 -10.52 -13.46
C PRO A 169 -13.40 -10.85 -14.42
N GLY A 170 -13.64 -11.72 -15.39
CA GLY A 170 -12.62 -12.14 -16.36
C GLY A 170 -12.21 -11.05 -17.36
N PRO A 171 -11.16 -11.25 -18.17
CA PRO A 171 -10.87 -10.41 -19.33
C PRO A 171 -12.06 -10.37 -20.30
N GLY A 172 -12.36 -9.20 -20.87
CA GLY A 172 -13.50 -8.99 -21.75
C GLY A 172 -14.42 -7.84 -21.33
N ASN A 173 -15.71 -7.91 -21.69
CA ASN A 173 -16.69 -6.82 -21.52
C ASN A 173 -17.74 -7.18 -20.47
N HIS A 174 -17.89 -6.32 -19.46
CA HIS A 174 -18.89 -6.41 -18.40
C HIS A 174 -19.82 -5.19 -18.44
N TYR A 175 -21.07 -5.37 -18.00
CA TYR A 175 -22.03 -4.28 -17.87
C TYR A 175 -22.69 -4.32 -16.49
N PHE A 176 -22.79 -3.15 -15.84
CA PHE A 176 -23.55 -3.00 -14.61
C PHE A 176 -24.26 -1.64 -14.55
N LYS A 177 -25.28 -1.58 -13.70
CA LYS A 177 -25.94 -0.34 -13.31
C LYS A 177 -25.42 0.10 -11.95
N PHE A 178 -24.96 1.35 -11.84
CA PHE A 178 -24.55 1.97 -10.59
C PHE A 178 -25.38 3.23 -10.36
N GLN A 179 -26.07 3.25 -9.21
CA GLN A 179 -27.13 4.22 -8.92
C GLN A 179 -28.15 4.26 -10.09
N ARG A 180 -28.14 5.35 -10.87
CA ARG A 180 -29.04 5.58 -12.01
C ARG A 180 -28.39 5.39 -13.40
N ALA A 181 -27.08 5.17 -13.47
CA ALA A 181 -26.33 5.13 -14.73
C ALA A 181 -25.84 3.71 -15.07
N TRP A 182 -25.75 3.42 -16.36
CA TRP A 182 -25.10 2.21 -16.87
C TRP A 182 -23.60 2.46 -17.10
N PHE A 183 -22.81 1.43 -16.82
CA PHE A 183 -21.37 1.39 -17.03
C PHE A 183 -21.03 0.13 -17.83
N GLN A 184 -20.22 0.31 -18.87
CA GLN A 184 -19.46 -0.77 -19.49
C GLN A 184 -18.07 -0.80 -18.85
N VAL A 185 -17.54 -1.99 -18.59
CA VAL A 185 -16.15 -2.18 -18.18
C VAL A 185 -15.48 -3.16 -19.11
N LYS A 186 -14.39 -2.73 -19.73
CA LYS A 186 -13.51 -3.61 -20.49
C LYS A 186 -12.28 -3.93 -19.63
N ARG A 187 -12.02 -5.21 -19.36
CA ARG A 187 -10.74 -5.68 -18.78
C ARG A 187 -9.90 -6.24 -19.91
N GLU A 188 -8.83 -5.53 -20.27
CA GLU A 188 -7.85 -5.99 -21.27
C GLU A 188 -6.56 -6.44 -20.60
N ARG A 189 -5.86 -7.37 -21.26
CA ARG A 189 -4.52 -7.83 -20.90
C ARG A 189 -3.63 -7.67 -22.12
N ASP A 190 -2.55 -6.91 -22.01
CA ASP A 190 -1.53 -6.87 -23.06
C ASP A 190 -0.62 -8.10 -22.93
N GLY A 191 -0.52 -8.88 -24.00
CA GLY A 191 0.35 -10.06 -24.06
C GLY A 191 1.83 -9.75 -24.33
N LYS A 192 2.19 -8.49 -24.60
CA LYS A 192 3.55 -8.06 -24.95
C LYS A 192 4.27 -7.32 -23.81
N LEU A 193 3.51 -6.77 -22.86
CA LEU A 193 4.04 -6.04 -21.72
C LEU A 193 3.85 -6.88 -20.45
N ILE A 194 4.94 -7.11 -19.72
CA ILE A 194 4.96 -7.83 -18.44
C ILE A 194 5.53 -6.87 -17.41
N ASP A 195 4.91 -6.75 -16.24
CA ASP A 195 5.49 -5.98 -15.14
C ASP A 195 6.69 -6.73 -14.55
N LEU A 196 7.86 -6.11 -14.62
CA LEU A 196 9.15 -6.63 -14.14
C LEU A 196 9.13 -7.01 -12.64
N ASN A 197 8.20 -6.46 -11.86
CA ASN A 197 8.14 -6.66 -10.40
C ASN A 197 7.25 -7.86 -10.00
N SER A 198 6.24 -8.21 -10.80
CA SER A 198 5.26 -9.25 -10.49
C SER A 198 5.28 -10.45 -11.44
N GLY A 199 5.91 -10.32 -12.61
CA GLY A 199 5.84 -11.31 -13.69
C GLY A 199 4.44 -11.43 -14.33
N THR A 200 3.48 -10.60 -13.94
CA THR A 200 2.13 -10.61 -14.53
C THR A 200 2.11 -9.80 -15.82
N PRO A 201 1.42 -10.27 -16.87
CA PRO A 201 1.08 -9.43 -18.03
C PRO A 201 0.37 -8.15 -17.59
N TRP A 202 0.60 -7.05 -18.31
CA TRP A 202 0.01 -5.75 -18.01
C TRP A 202 -1.51 -5.79 -18.25
N GLU A 203 -2.30 -5.27 -17.31
CA GLU A 203 -3.76 -5.28 -17.40
C GLU A 203 -4.34 -3.88 -17.22
N THR A 204 -5.41 -3.60 -17.96
CA THR A 204 -6.08 -2.30 -17.99
C THR A 204 -7.59 -2.48 -17.87
N LEU A 205 -8.21 -1.71 -16.98
CA LEU A 205 -9.65 -1.56 -16.85
C LEU A 205 -10.11 -0.25 -17.50
N MET A 206 -11.04 -0.32 -18.44
CA MET A 206 -11.66 0.85 -19.08
C MET A 206 -13.12 0.99 -18.62
N LEU A 207 -13.40 1.93 -17.72
CA LEU A 207 -14.75 2.23 -17.21
C LEU A 207 -15.42 3.26 -18.12
N THR A 208 -16.43 2.86 -18.90
CA THR A 208 -17.12 3.73 -19.87
C THR A 208 -18.57 4.01 -19.45
N THR A 209 -18.99 5.27 -19.48
CA THR A 209 -20.38 5.71 -19.21
C THR A 209 -20.72 6.97 -20.03
N LEU A 210 -21.93 7.50 -19.89
CA LEU A 210 -22.38 8.73 -20.55
C LEU A 210 -21.66 9.98 -19.98
N SER A 211 -21.21 10.89 -20.85
CA SER A 211 -20.49 12.12 -20.48
C SER A 211 -21.21 13.00 -19.45
N ARG A 212 -22.55 12.95 -19.44
CA ARG A 212 -23.41 13.65 -18.45
C ARG A 212 -23.17 13.17 -17.03
N ASP A 213 -23.03 11.86 -16.83
CA ASP A 213 -22.97 11.22 -15.52
C ASP A 213 -21.52 10.97 -15.06
N ARG A 214 -20.53 11.60 -15.73
CA ARG A 214 -19.07 11.51 -15.44
C ARG A 214 -18.67 11.64 -13.96
N LYS A 215 -19.45 12.37 -13.16
CA LYS A 215 -19.19 12.55 -11.72
C LYS A 215 -19.24 11.21 -10.96
N LEU A 216 -20.14 10.31 -11.38
CA LEU A 216 -20.35 9.01 -10.76
C LEU A 216 -19.13 8.08 -10.86
N LEU A 217 -18.21 8.28 -11.81
CA LEU A 217 -16.93 7.55 -11.87
C LEU A 217 -16.09 7.77 -10.60
N VAL A 218 -16.09 9.00 -10.06
CA VAL A 218 -15.33 9.35 -8.86
C VAL A 218 -16.01 8.75 -7.62
N ASP A 219 -17.34 8.78 -7.57
CA ASP A 219 -18.11 8.25 -6.44
C ASP A 219 -18.11 6.70 -6.41
N LEU A 220 -18.11 6.06 -7.58
CA LEU A 220 -17.86 4.63 -7.77
C LEU A 220 -16.48 4.22 -7.24
N LEU A 221 -15.43 5.00 -7.53
CA LEU A 221 -14.08 4.74 -7.00
C LEU A 221 -13.98 4.97 -5.47
N LYS A 222 -14.68 5.98 -4.92
CA LYS A 222 -14.80 6.16 -3.46
C LYS A 222 -15.49 4.95 -2.82
N GLU A 223 -16.57 4.45 -3.43
CA GLU A 223 -17.28 3.27 -2.91
C GLU A 223 -16.40 2.02 -2.99
N ALA A 224 -15.73 1.78 -4.12
CA ALA A 224 -14.83 0.64 -4.31
C ALA A 224 -13.65 0.65 -3.33
N LYS A 225 -13.05 1.83 -3.10
CA LYS A 225 -12.09 2.04 -2.01
C LYS A 225 -12.72 1.69 -0.67
N SER A 226 -13.91 2.21 -0.34
CA SER A 226 -14.56 1.95 0.95
C SER A 226 -14.90 0.47 1.18
N VAL A 227 -15.30 -0.27 0.14
CA VAL A 227 -15.64 -1.71 0.22
C VAL A 227 -14.40 -2.59 0.36
N SER A 228 -13.24 -2.12 -0.12
CA SER A 228 -11.94 -2.77 0.09
C SER A 228 -11.39 -2.43 1.47
N MET A 229 -11.40 -1.15 1.86
CA MET A 229 -11.04 -0.69 3.20
C MET A 229 -11.87 -1.41 4.27
N ARG A 230 -13.18 -1.63 4.11
CA ARG A 230 -14.02 -2.46 5.01
C ARG A 230 -13.62 -3.94 5.11
N THR A 231 -12.73 -4.43 4.25
CA THR A 231 -12.16 -5.80 4.30
C THR A 231 -10.80 -5.83 5.02
N GLU A 232 -10.22 -4.65 5.22
CA GLU A 232 -8.98 -4.36 5.95
C GLU A 232 -9.26 -3.72 7.33
N GLU A 233 -10.41 -3.06 7.48
CA GLU A 233 -11.00 -2.65 8.76
C GLU A 233 -11.11 -3.87 9.68
N GLY A 234 -10.66 -3.70 10.92
CA GLY A 234 -10.52 -4.82 11.86
C GLY A 234 -9.17 -5.55 11.76
N LYS A 235 -8.24 -5.13 10.90
CA LYS A 235 -6.89 -5.69 10.81
C LYS A 235 -5.79 -4.67 11.14
N ILE A 236 -4.69 -5.16 11.70
CA ILE A 236 -3.48 -4.41 12.05
C ILE A 236 -2.33 -5.01 11.24
N VAL A 237 -1.72 -4.22 10.36
CA VAL A 237 -0.46 -4.59 9.72
C VAL A 237 0.67 -4.35 10.72
N ILE A 238 1.54 -5.34 10.88
CA ILE A 238 2.82 -5.18 11.59
C ILE A 238 3.88 -4.91 10.53
N TYR A 239 4.75 -3.94 10.76
CA TYR A 239 5.92 -3.65 9.94
C TYR A 239 7.20 -3.90 10.74
N THR A 240 8.25 -4.33 10.02
CA THR A 240 9.59 -4.59 10.58
C THR A 240 10.69 -4.09 9.64
N SER A 241 11.90 -3.93 10.19
CA SER A 241 13.16 -3.55 9.54
C SER A 241 14.00 -4.72 9.04
N SER A 242 13.52 -5.96 9.21
CA SER A 242 14.25 -7.19 8.89
C SER A 242 14.66 -7.28 7.41
N GLY A 243 15.96 -7.48 7.17
CA GLY A 243 16.53 -7.69 5.84
C GLY A 243 16.54 -6.46 4.92
N GLY A 244 16.51 -5.24 5.45
CA GLY A 244 16.62 -4.01 4.66
C GLY A 244 16.81 -2.74 5.48
N ALA A 245 16.71 -1.58 4.82
CA ALA A 245 16.66 -0.25 5.44
C ALA A 245 15.24 0.36 5.45
N GLU A 246 14.24 -0.39 4.95
CA GLU A 246 12.87 0.04 4.74
C GLU A 246 11.90 -0.79 5.60
N TRP A 247 10.73 -0.22 5.90
CA TRP A 247 9.64 -0.92 6.57
C TRP A 247 8.95 -1.91 5.64
N ARG A 248 8.96 -3.19 6.01
CA ARG A 248 8.25 -4.26 5.29
C ARG A 248 7.15 -4.88 6.16
N PRO A 249 5.96 -5.19 5.60
CA PRO A 249 4.93 -5.95 6.33
C PRO A 249 5.47 -7.29 6.83
N PHE A 250 5.22 -7.61 8.10
CA PHE A 250 5.66 -8.84 8.74
C PHE A 250 4.47 -9.79 8.98
N GLY A 251 4.48 -10.93 8.28
CA GLY A 251 3.40 -11.91 8.33
C GLY A 251 2.08 -11.39 7.74
N GLN A 252 0.96 -11.99 8.15
CA GLN A 252 -0.37 -11.55 7.74
C GLN A 252 -0.91 -10.46 8.68
N PRO A 253 -1.75 -9.52 8.18
CA PRO A 253 -2.42 -8.53 9.02
C PRO A 253 -3.26 -9.20 10.12
N ARG A 254 -2.93 -8.94 11.39
CA ARG A 254 -3.59 -9.57 12.54
C ARG A 254 -4.96 -8.95 12.79
N THR A 255 -5.91 -9.72 13.32
CA THR A 255 -7.18 -9.17 13.81
C THR A 255 -6.93 -8.19 14.97
N LYS A 256 -7.78 -7.16 15.07
CA LYS A 256 -7.74 -6.22 16.20
C LYS A 256 -8.00 -6.96 17.51
N ARG A 257 -7.06 -6.87 18.44
CA ARG A 257 -7.30 -7.21 19.85
C ARG A 257 -8.16 -6.09 20.47
N PRO A 258 -9.36 -6.36 21.00
CA PRO A 258 -10.21 -5.32 21.58
C PRO A 258 -9.60 -4.80 22.89
N LEU A 259 -9.70 -3.50 23.14
CA LEU A 259 -9.08 -2.84 24.29
C LEU A 259 -9.62 -3.33 25.65
N SER A 260 -10.81 -3.95 25.68
CA SER A 260 -11.38 -4.64 26.83
C SER A 260 -10.61 -5.91 27.25
N SER A 261 -9.94 -6.59 26.30
CA SER A 261 -9.18 -7.84 26.53
C SER A 261 -7.80 -7.64 27.15
N VAL A 262 -7.43 -6.42 27.50
CA VAL A 262 -6.23 -6.10 28.28
C VAL A 262 -6.69 -5.40 29.55
N VAL A 263 -6.41 -6.01 30.69
CA VAL A 263 -6.81 -5.49 32.01
C VAL A 263 -5.60 -4.77 32.61
N LEU A 264 -5.62 -3.43 32.53
CA LEU A 264 -4.73 -2.57 33.31
C LEU A 264 -5.43 -2.15 34.61
N ASP A 265 -4.69 -1.52 35.51
CA ASP A 265 -5.26 -0.99 36.74
C ASP A 265 -6.18 0.23 36.46
N GLN A 266 -7.01 0.57 37.44
CA GLN A 266 -8.12 1.49 37.27
C GLN A 266 -7.68 2.89 36.78
N GLY A 267 -8.29 3.38 35.70
CA GLY A 267 -8.02 4.71 35.14
C GLY A 267 -6.76 4.83 34.27
N MET A 268 -5.83 3.86 34.31
CA MET A 268 -4.59 3.90 33.50
C MET A 268 -4.88 3.92 32.00
N LYS A 269 -5.84 3.09 31.57
CA LYS A 269 -6.26 2.92 30.18
C LYS A 269 -6.97 4.19 29.67
N GLU A 270 -7.86 4.71 30.49
CA GLU A 270 -8.71 5.87 30.19
C GLU A 270 -7.84 7.13 30.06
N THR A 271 -6.89 7.32 30.97
CA THR A 271 -5.92 8.42 30.95
C THR A 271 -5.10 8.42 29.65
N LEU A 272 -4.49 7.30 29.28
CA LEU A 272 -3.68 7.22 28.06
C LEU A 272 -4.52 7.39 26.78
N VAL A 273 -5.71 6.78 26.71
CA VAL A 273 -6.59 6.88 25.54
C VAL A 273 -7.13 8.30 25.37
N ALA A 274 -7.40 9.02 26.46
CA ALA A 274 -7.76 10.43 26.42
C ALA A 274 -6.57 11.28 25.91
N ASP A 275 -5.38 11.08 26.46
CA ASP A 275 -4.17 11.84 26.13
C ASP A 275 -3.73 11.70 24.65
N ILE A 276 -3.88 10.50 24.07
CA ILE A 276 -3.65 10.26 22.64
C ILE A 276 -4.74 10.93 21.78
N LYS A 277 -6.01 10.83 22.16
CA LYS A 277 -7.13 11.45 21.42
C LYS A 277 -7.02 12.99 21.47
N GLU A 278 -6.58 13.55 22.59
CA GLU A 278 -6.29 14.97 22.79
C GLU A 278 -5.12 15.43 21.90
N PHE A 279 -4.00 14.68 21.88
CA PHE A 279 -2.88 14.94 20.96
C PHE A 279 -3.33 14.89 19.49
N MET A 280 -4.08 13.86 19.09
CA MET A 280 -4.59 13.70 17.73
C MET A 280 -5.51 14.84 17.27
N GLY A 281 -6.22 15.48 18.20
CA GLY A 281 -7.04 16.67 17.94
C GLY A 281 -6.22 17.97 17.76
N ARG A 282 -4.95 18.01 18.19
CA ARG A 282 -4.14 19.24 18.29
C ARG A 282 -3.18 19.49 17.13
N ALA A 283 -3.24 18.72 16.04
CA ALA A 283 -2.37 18.88 14.86
C ALA A 283 -2.10 20.33 14.41
N ARG A 284 -3.14 21.17 14.34
CA ARG A 284 -3.00 22.60 14.01
C ARG A 284 -2.23 23.39 15.08
N TRP A 285 -2.58 23.21 16.35
CA TRP A 285 -1.97 23.92 17.47
C TRP A 285 -0.44 23.73 17.52
N TYR A 286 0.05 22.53 17.18
CA TYR A 286 1.47 22.23 17.01
C TYR A 286 2.09 22.97 15.81
N GLY A 287 1.47 22.83 14.63
CA GLY A 287 1.92 23.46 13.38
C GLY A 287 1.97 24.99 13.46
N ASP A 288 0.93 25.62 14.02
CA ASP A 288 0.81 27.07 14.23
C ASP A 288 1.92 27.64 15.16
N ARG A 289 2.62 26.77 15.90
CA ARG A 289 3.72 27.10 16.83
C ARG A 289 5.09 26.61 16.36
N GLY A 290 5.17 25.94 15.21
CA GLY A 290 6.40 25.30 14.72
C GLY A 290 6.90 24.13 15.59
N ILE A 291 6.04 23.58 16.47
CA ILE A 291 6.41 22.47 17.35
C ILE A 291 6.28 21.16 16.57
N PRO A 292 7.29 20.27 16.53
CA PRO A 292 7.19 18.97 15.87
C PRO A 292 5.99 18.16 16.36
N TYR A 293 5.14 17.69 15.43
CA TYR A 293 3.89 17.00 15.77
C TYR A 293 4.14 15.50 16.10
N ARG A 294 4.91 15.28 17.15
CA ARG A 294 5.27 13.98 17.72
C ARG A 294 4.80 13.88 19.18
N ARG A 295 4.55 12.66 19.64
CA ARG A 295 4.37 12.36 21.06
C ARG A 295 4.95 10.99 21.44
N GLY A 296 5.71 10.97 22.53
CA GLY A 296 6.40 9.79 23.04
C GLY A 296 5.78 9.26 24.34
N TYR A 297 5.67 7.93 24.44
CA TYR A 297 5.08 7.23 25.59
C TYR A 297 6.03 6.14 26.09
N LEU A 298 6.26 6.08 27.40
CA LEU A 298 7.07 5.03 28.03
C LEU A 298 6.19 4.11 28.88
N LEU A 299 6.20 2.82 28.59
CA LEU A 299 5.59 1.79 29.45
C LEU A 299 6.71 1.02 30.16
N HIS A 300 6.75 1.08 31.49
CA HIS A 300 7.79 0.43 32.30
C HIS A 300 7.20 -0.45 33.40
N GLY A 301 7.97 -1.43 33.89
CA GLY A 301 7.54 -2.38 34.92
C GLY A 301 7.98 -3.81 34.60
N PRO A 302 7.63 -4.81 35.43
CA PRO A 302 8.14 -6.17 35.31
C PRO A 302 7.79 -6.86 33.97
N PRO A 303 8.53 -7.91 33.58
CA PRO A 303 8.16 -8.76 32.45
C PRO A 303 6.80 -9.44 32.69
N GLY A 304 6.03 -9.65 31.62
CA GLY A 304 4.71 -10.27 31.72
C GLY A 304 3.59 -9.40 32.32
N SER A 305 3.82 -8.10 32.59
CA SER A 305 2.76 -7.19 33.07
C SER A 305 1.78 -6.71 32.00
N GLY A 306 2.05 -6.99 30.72
CA GLY A 306 1.12 -6.74 29.61
C GLY A 306 1.48 -5.54 28.71
N LYS A 307 2.61 -4.85 28.96
CA LYS A 307 3.10 -3.67 28.21
C LYS A 307 2.83 -3.71 26.69
N SER A 308 3.46 -4.63 25.96
CA SER A 308 3.28 -4.74 24.50
C SER A 308 1.87 -5.19 24.11
N SER A 309 1.27 -6.13 24.86
CA SER A 309 -0.12 -6.58 24.64
C SER A 309 -1.13 -5.44 24.65
N PHE A 310 -0.91 -4.44 25.51
CA PHE A 310 -1.72 -3.23 25.58
C PHE A 310 -1.52 -2.34 24.35
N ILE A 311 -0.27 -2.11 23.92
CA ILE A 311 0.04 -1.34 22.71
C ILE A 311 -0.60 -1.98 21.46
N PHE A 312 -0.57 -3.31 21.34
CA PHE A 312 -1.26 -4.04 20.27
C PHE A 312 -2.78 -3.81 20.26
N ALA A 313 -3.43 -3.75 21.42
CA ALA A 313 -4.87 -3.46 21.51
C ALA A 313 -5.19 -1.98 21.24
N LEU A 314 -4.35 -1.08 21.73
CA LEU A 314 -4.44 0.37 21.57
C LEU A 314 -4.31 0.80 20.09
N ALA A 315 -3.36 0.24 19.35
CA ALA A 315 -3.25 0.47 17.91
C ALA A 315 -4.52 -0.02 17.17
N GLY A 316 -5.11 -1.13 17.61
CA GLY A 316 -6.39 -1.61 17.09
C GLY A 316 -7.55 -0.63 17.29
N GLU A 317 -7.69 -0.10 18.50
CA GLU A 317 -8.67 0.95 18.86
C GLU A 317 -8.49 2.20 17.96
N LEU A 318 -7.26 2.71 17.86
CA LEU A 318 -6.91 3.89 17.05
C LEU A 318 -7.03 3.67 15.54
N GLN A 319 -7.17 2.41 15.09
CA GLN A 319 -7.10 1.99 13.68
C GLN A 319 -5.71 2.19 13.03
N TYR A 320 -4.64 2.09 13.82
CA TYR A 320 -3.26 2.28 13.38
C TYR A 320 -2.56 0.94 13.12
N HIS A 321 -1.55 0.97 12.27
CA HIS A 321 -0.58 -0.10 12.09
C HIS A 321 0.54 -0.01 13.14
N ILE A 322 1.39 -1.03 13.25
CA ILE A 322 2.47 -1.06 14.26
C ILE A 322 3.81 -1.31 13.56
N CYS A 323 4.73 -0.37 13.72
CA CYS A 323 6.10 -0.44 13.24
C CYS A 323 7.00 -0.88 14.38
N VAL A 324 7.29 -2.19 14.46
CA VAL A 324 8.08 -2.78 15.54
C VAL A 324 9.56 -2.70 15.18
N LEU A 325 10.34 -2.04 16.05
CA LEU A 325 11.78 -1.93 15.94
C LEU A 325 12.44 -2.47 17.20
N ASN A 326 13.24 -3.52 17.05
CA ASN A 326 14.07 -4.04 18.13
C ASN A 326 15.46 -3.39 18.03
N LEU A 327 15.85 -2.62 19.04
CA LEU A 327 17.13 -1.90 19.06
C LEU A 327 18.35 -2.84 19.19
N SER A 328 18.14 -4.12 19.48
CA SER A 328 19.17 -5.18 19.46
C SER A 328 19.26 -5.93 18.12
N GLU A 329 18.59 -5.47 17.04
CA GLU A 329 18.71 -6.05 15.70
C GLU A 329 20.15 -5.90 15.16
N ARG A 330 20.82 -7.03 14.84
CA ARG A 330 22.17 -7.02 14.27
C ARG A 330 22.19 -6.27 12.93
N GLY A 331 23.08 -5.30 12.81
CA GLY A 331 23.17 -4.45 11.61
C GLY A 331 22.22 -3.26 11.60
N LEU A 332 21.51 -2.98 12.71
CA LEU A 332 20.90 -1.68 12.93
C LEU A 332 21.99 -0.68 13.36
N SER A 333 22.13 0.38 12.56
CA SER A 333 23.04 1.51 12.80
C SER A 333 22.24 2.79 13.04
N ASP A 334 22.91 3.83 13.55
CA ASP A 334 22.31 5.16 13.73
C ASP A 334 21.69 5.71 12.43
N ASP A 335 22.32 5.52 11.27
CA ASP A 335 21.76 5.93 9.97
C ASP A 335 20.52 5.13 9.57
N LYS A 336 20.54 3.79 9.75
CA LYS A 336 19.37 2.94 9.48
C LYS A 336 18.21 3.29 10.42
N LEU A 337 18.50 3.58 11.69
CA LEU A 337 17.52 4.03 12.69
C LEU A 337 16.91 5.39 12.31
N ASN A 338 17.72 6.38 11.93
CA ASN A 338 17.25 7.66 11.43
C ASN A 338 16.40 7.50 10.16
N HIS A 339 16.82 6.66 9.21
CA HIS A 339 16.06 6.39 7.98
C HIS A 339 14.69 5.75 8.25
N LEU A 340 14.64 4.75 9.14
CA LEU A 340 13.40 4.07 9.53
C LEU A 340 12.45 5.02 10.27
N LEU A 341 12.94 5.80 11.24
CA LEU A 341 12.11 6.78 11.95
C LEU A 341 11.72 7.99 11.06
N THR A 342 12.44 8.25 9.97
CA THR A 342 12.03 9.26 8.98
C THR A 342 10.90 8.77 8.06
N ASN A 343 10.98 7.51 7.62
CA ASN A 343 10.11 6.92 6.59
C ASN A 343 9.02 5.99 7.17
N VAL A 344 8.51 6.28 8.37
CA VAL A 344 7.42 5.52 9.01
C VAL A 344 6.14 5.59 8.14
N PRO A 345 5.50 4.45 7.80
CA PRO A 345 4.24 4.44 7.06
C PRO A 345 3.12 5.23 7.75
N GLU A 346 2.28 5.91 6.96
CA GLU A 346 1.13 6.68 7.48
C GLU A 346 0.24 5.86 8.42
N ARG A 347 -0.32 6.51 9.45
CA ARG A 347 -1.19 5.90 10.46
C ARG A 347 -0.55 4.68 11.16
N SER A 348 0.74 4.77 11.46
CA SER A 348 1.45 3.76 12.24
C SER A 348 1.88 4.29 13.60
N VAL A 349 1.84 3.42 14.61
CA VAL A 349 2.53 3.60 15.89
C VAL A 349 3.91 2.98 15.78
N VAL A 350 4.96 3.72 16.13
CA VAL A 350 6.31 3.15 16.28
C VAL A 350 6.38 2.48 17.66
N LEU A 351 6.84 1.24 17.70
CA LEU A 351 7.07 0.48 18.93
C LEU A 351 8.55 0.11 19.02
N LEU A 352 9.25 0.72 19.98
CA LEU A 352 10.61 0.35 20.38
C LEU A 352 10.49 -0.64 21.56
N GLU A 353 10.78 -1.92 21.33
CA GLU A 353 10.71 -2.92 22.41
C GLU A 353 12.03 -3.08 23.16
N ASP A 354 11.93 -3.28 24.47
CA ASP A 354 13.04 -3.53 25.41
C ASP A 354 14.23 -2.57 25.24
N VAL A 355 13.95 -1.26 25.30
CA VAL A 355 14.94 -0.21 25.04
C VAL A 355 16.12 -0.22 26.03
N ASP A 356 15.97 -0.85 27.19
CA ASP A 356 17.03 -1.11 28.17
C ASP A 356 18.03 -2.19 27.69
N ALA A 357 17.58 -3.19 26.92
CA ALA A 357 18.43 -4.29 26.46
C ALA A 357 19.53 -3.83 25.48
N ALA A 358 19.25 -2.82 24.65
CA ALA A 358 20.20 -2.31 23.66
C ALA A 358 21.41 -1.56 24.27
N PHE A 359 21.30 -1.12 25.53
CA PHE A 359 22.34 -0.34 26.20
C PHE A 359 23.05 -1.09 27.33
N LEU A 360 22.48 -2.21 27.80
CA LEU A 360 23.02 -3.09 28.84
C LEU A 360 24.37 -3.77 28.49
N GLY A 361 24.76 -3.80 27.22
CA GLY A 361 26.00 -4.44 26.76
C GLY A 361 27.31 -3.64 26.97
N ARG A 362 27.29 -2.53 27.72
CA ARG A 362 28.45 -1.61 27.82
C ARG A 362 29.58 -2.07 28.74
N ASP A 363 29.33 -3.04 29.62
CA ASP A 363 30.32 -3.51 30.61
C ASP A 363 31.33 -4.53 30.04
N GLY A 364 32.08 -4.08 29.03
CA GLY A 364 33.52 -4.33 28.96
C GLY A 364 34.06 -5.65 28.40
N ARG A 365 33.25 -6.60 27.88
CA ARG A 365 33.80 -7.87 27.31
C ARG A 365 33.26 -8.37 25.96
N GLU A 366 32.23 -7.78 25.35
CA GLU A 366 31.89 -8.04 23.93
C GLU A 366 31.60 -6.74 23.15
N GLN A 367 32.66 -6.01 22.76
CA GLN A 367 32.57 -4.76 21.99
C GLN A 367 32.00 -4.88 20.55
N MET A 368 31.52 -6.05 20.11
CA MET A 368 31.14 -6.33 18.72
C MET A 368 29.74 -6.97 18.60
N LYS A 369 28.68 -6.16 18.38
CA LYS A 369 27.42 -6.55 17.67
C LYS A 369 26.38 -5.43 17.51
N ILE A 370 26.34 -4.42 18.38
CA ILE A 370 25.33 -3.35 18.35
C ILE A 370 25.96 -2.05 17.85
N ASN A 371 25.49 -1.54 16.71
CA ASN A 371 26.01 -0.33 16.05
C ASN A 371 25.14 0.91 16.30
N ILE A 372 24.22 0.87 17.28
CA ILE A 372 23.40 2.00 17.69
C ILE A 372 24.08 2.72 18.84
N THR A 373 24.30 4.03 18.72
CA THR A 373 24.72 4.85 19.85
C THR A 373 23.51 5.45 20.57
N PHE A 374 23.64 5.71 21.87
CA PHE A 374 22.57 6.37 22.62
C PHE A 374 22.27 7.76 22.03
N SER A 375 23.31 8.51 21.66
CA SER A 375 23.20 9.78 20.92
C SER A 375 22.46 9.61 19.60
N GLY A 376 22.68 8.51 18.87
CA GLY A 376 21.98 8.17 17.64
C GLY A 376 20.49 7.94 17.84
N LEU A 377 20.08 7.18 18.87
CA LEU A 377 18.68 7.02 19.25
C LEU A 377 18.05 8.38 19.60
N LEU A 378 18.71 9.18 20.44
CA LEU A 378 18.21 10.51 20.80
C LEU A 378 18.04 11.41 19.56
N ASN A 379 19.03 11.45 18.67
CA ASN A 379 18.98 12.21 17.43
C ASN A 379 17.88 11.71 16.48
N ALA A 380 17.60 10.40 16.44
CA ALA A 380 16.56 9.84 15.59
C ALA A 380 15.13 10.05 16.13
N ILE A 381 14.97 10.24 17.45
CA ILE A 381 13.71 10.67 18.08
C ILE A 381 13.49 12.17 17.88
N ASP A 382 14.52 12.98 18.15
CA ASP A 382 14.40 14.44 18.16
C ASP A 382 14.55 15.13 16.81
N GLY A 383 15.24 14.48 15.87
CA GLY A 383 15.99 15.13 14.78
C GLY A 383 15.19 16.10 13.93
N VAL A 384 15.85 17.18 13.52
CA VAL A 384 15.30 18.22 12.62
C VAL A 384 14.90 17.69 11.23
N THR A 385 15.33 16.46 10.89
CA THR A 385 14.88 15.68 9.73
C THR A 385 13.50 15.04 9.90
N SER A 386 12.88 15.10 11.08
CA SER A 386 11.57 14.51 11.34
C SER A 386 10.49 15.19 10.50
N THR A 387 9.94 14.44 9.55
CA THR A 387 8.85 14.86 8.65
C THR A 387 7.64 15.43 9.40
N THR A 388 6.95 16.37 8.77
CA THR A 388 5.76 17.11 9.28
C THR A 388 4.52 16.24 9.55
N SER A 389 4.64 14.92 9.45
CA SER A 389 3.57 13.96 9.70
C SER A 389 3.44 13.66 11.21
N GLN A 390 2.22 13.27 11.62
CA GLN A 390 1.94 12.84 12.99
C GLN A 390 2.80 11.62 13.36
N ARG A 391 3.48 11.68 14.51
CA ARG A 391 4.24 10.54 15.06
C ARG A 391 3.75 10.16 16.45
N LEU A 392 3.45 8.88 16.65
CA LEU A 392 3.21 8.26 17.95
C LEU A 392 4.33 7.24 18.18
N ILE A 393 5.16 7.45 19.21
CA ILE A 393 6.26 6.56 19.57
C ILE A 393 5.97 5.96 20.93
N PHE A 394 5.99 4.63 21.02
CA PHE A 394 5.94 3.88 22.27
C PHE A 394 7.27 3.19 22.52
N MET A 395 7.71 3.24 23.77
CA MET A 395 8.89 2.51 24.25
C MET A 395 8.46 1.57 25.37
N THR A 396 8.96 0.33 25.36
CA THR A 396 8.83 -0.58 26.51
C THR A 396 10.18 -0.81 27.16
N THR A 397 10.21 -0.87 28.49
CA THR A 397 11.39 -1.24 29.28
C THR A 397 10.97 -2.15 30.44
N ASN A 398 11.89 -3.00 30.89
CA ASN A 398 11.73 -3.75 32.14
C ASN A 398 12.41 -3.06 33.32
N HIS A 399 13.31 -2.11 33.05
CA HIS A 399 14.17 -1.42 34.00
C HIS A 399 14.21 0.09 33.70
N LEU A 400 13.41 0.87 34.43
CA LEU A 400 13.42 2.34 34.31
C LEU A 400 14.75 2.94 34.79
N ASP A 401 15.33 2.32 35.82
CA ASP A 401 16.63 2.61 36.44
C ASP A 401 17.81 2.59 35.48
N LYS A 402 17.69 1.87 34.35
CA LYS A 402 18.74 1.71 33.33
C LYS A 402 18.63 2.70 32.17
N LEU A 403 17.60 3.55 32.16
CA LEU A 403 17.41 4.55 31.11
C LEU A 403 18.08 5.86 31.50
N ASP A 404 18.93 6.37 30.60
CA ASP A 404 19.57 7.68 30.76
C ASP A 404 18.50 8.78 30.88
N PRO A 405 18.56 9.65 31.91
CA PRO A 405 17.58 10.72 32.13
C PRO A 405 17.39 11.70 30.96
N ALA A 406 18.31 11.76 30.00
CA ALA A 406 18.12 12.51 28.77
C ALA A 406 17.03 11.94 27.86
N LEU A 407 16.78 10.62 27.87
CA LEU A 407 15.71 10.00 27.08
C LEU A 407 14.31 10.37 27.62
N ILE A 408 14.19 10.51 28.94
CA ILE A 408 12.92 10.73 29.67
C ILE A 408 12.51 12.22 29.70
N ARG A 409 13.09 13.06 28.84
CA ARG A 409 12.76 14.50 28.77
C ARG A 409 11.50 14.74 27.93
N PRO A 410 10.65 15.72 28.29
CA PRO A 410 9.53 16.16 27.44
C PRO A 410 9.99 16.49 26.02
N GLY A 411 9.16 16.16 25.02
CA GLY A 411 9.50 16.21 23.60
C GLY A 411 10.15 14.93 23.05
N ARG A 412 10.62 14.02 23.93
CA ARG A 412 11.07 12.64 23.64
C ARG A 412 10.14 11.61 24.26
N ILE A 413 9.83 11.80 25.54
CA ILE A 413 8.85 11.03 26.32
C ILE A 413 7.99 12.07 27.05
N ASP A 414 6.71 12.13 26.68
CA ASP A 414 5.74 13.13 27.16
C ASP A 414 4.78 12.55 28.21
N LEU A 415 4.71 11.22 28.31
CA LEU A 415 3.99 10.49 29.35
C LEU A 415 4.72 9.18 29.68
N SER A 416 4.92 8.89 30.96
CA SER A 416 5.45 7.61 31.45
C SER A 416 4.40 6.91 32.31
N LEU A 417 4.27 5.59 32.16
CA LEU A 417 3.24 4.79 32.82
C LEU A 417 3.83 3.48 33.35
N GLN A 418 3.70 3.28 34.68
CA GLN A 418 4.16 2.08 35.36
C GLN A 418 3.11 0.97 35.30
N ILE A 419 3.36 -0.10 34.55
CA ILE A 419 2.51 -1.29 34.48
C ILE A 419 3.17 -2.39 35.34
N GLY A 420 2.76 -2.42 36.61
CA GLY A 420 3.36 -3.22 37.69
C GLY A 420 2.95 -4.70 37.74
N HIS A 421 2.99 -5.25 38.97
CA HIS A 421 2.37 -6.54 39.30
C HIS A 421 0.84 -6.45 39.27
N ALA A 422 0.16 -7.59 39.19
CA ALA A 422 -1.30 -7.62 39.11
C ALA A 422 -1.97 -7.11 40.40
N THR A 423 -2.84 -6.11 40.30
CA THR A 423 -3.64 -5.61 41.43
C THR A 423 -4.85 -6.52 41.72
N LEU A 424 -5.49 -6.33 42.88
CA LEU A 424 -6.76 -7.00 43.19
C LEU A 424 -7.81 -6.71 42.10
N TYR A 425 -7.96 -5.43 41.72
CA TYR A 425 -8.87 -5.00 40.67
C TYR A 425 -8.58 -5.72 39.35
N GLN A 426 -7.33 -5.72 38.88
CA GLN A 426 -6.95 -6.44 37.65
C GLN A 426 -7.22 -7.94 37.73
N THR A 427 -7.03 -8.53 38.91
CA THR A 427 -7.20 -9.98 39.13
C THR A 427 -8.66 -10.39 39.04
N LEU A 428 -9.55 -9.69 39.76
CA LEU A 428 -10.99 -9.93 39.70
C LEU A 428 -11.56 -9.59 38.32
N GLU A 429 -11.09 -8.54 37.67
CA GLU A 429 -11.50 -8.17 36.31
C GLU A 429 -11.01 -9.13 35.22
N LEU A 430 -9.94 -9.90 35.45
CA LEU A 430 -9.54 -10.99 34.55
C LEU A 430 -10.34 -12.26 34.85
N PHE A 431 -10.54 -12.60 36.13
CA PHE A 431 -11.33 -13.77 36.56
C PHE A 431 -12.76 -13.74 35.99
N LYS A 432 -13.47 -12.61 36.12
CA LYS A 432 -14.81 -12.42 35.54
C LYS A 432 -14.86 -12.69 34.04
N LYS A 433 -13.79 -12.37 33.31
CA LYS A 433 -13.66 -12.51 31.83
C LYS A 433 -13.21 -13.90 31.39
N PHE A 434 -12.81 -14.77 32.32
CA PHE A 434 -12.44 -16.16 32.04
C PHE A 434 -13.57 -17.14 32.36
N TYR A 435 -14.36 -16.86 33.41
CA TYR A 435 -15.35 -17.81 33.93
C TYR A 435 -16.80 -17.34 33.89
N GLU A 436 -17.06 -16.03 33.82
CA GLU A 436 -18.42 -15.45 33.84
C GLU A 436 -19.31 -15.86 35.06
N GLU A 437 -18.70 -16.35 36.16
CA GLU A 437 -19.36 -16.77 37.40
C GLU A 437 -19.27 -15.69 38.51
N PRO A 438 -20.32 -14.85 38.76
CA PRO A 438 -20.22 -13.76 39.72
C PRO A 438 -20.16 -14.21 41.18
N ALA A 439 -20.76 -15.36 41.50
CA ALA A 439 -20.87 -15.86 42.88
C ALA A 439 -19.51 -16.21 43.51
N LEU A 440 -18.51 -16.57 42.68
CA LEU A 440 -17.16 -16.95 43.14
C LEU A 440 -16.18 -15.76 43.19
N VAL A 441 -16.61 -14.56 42.79
CA VAL A 441 -15.76 -13.35 42.81
C VAL A 441 -15.36 -12.99 44.25
N GLU A 442 -16.28 -13.13 45.22
CA GLU A 442 -15.96 -12.90 46.63
C GLU A 442 -15.01 -13.94 47.23
N GLU A 443 -15.06 -15.19 46.77
CA GLU A 443 -14.15 -16.25 47.21
C GLU A 443 -12.75 -15.98 46.67
N MET A 444 -12.66 -15.69 45.37
CA MET A 444 -11.44 -15.25 44.70
C MET A 444 -10.81 -14.01 45.35
N GLU A 445 -11.62 -13.01 45.73
CA GLU A 445 -11.13 -11.82 46.45
C GLU A 445 -10.47 -12.16 47.79
N LYS A 446 -11.07 -13.09 48.57
CA LYS A 446 -10.52 -13.56 49.84
C LYS A 446 -9.16 -14.26 49.62
N THR A 447 -9.06 -15.17 48.65
CA THR A 447 -7.83 -15.88 48.32
C THR A 447 -6.72 -14.94 47.82
N VAL A 448 -7.04 -13.99 46.94
CA VAL A 448 -6.07 -12.99 46.45
C VAL A 448 -5.55 -12.10 47.58
N MET A 449 -6.44 -11.68 48.49
CA MET A 449 -6.06 -10.88 49.66
C MET A 449 -5.21 -11.66 50.67
N GLU A 450 -5.39 -12.98 50.78
CA GLU A 450 -4.51 -13.84 51.58
C GLU A 450 -3.10 -13.94 50.97
N VAL A 451 -2.99 -14.18 49.66
CA VAL A 451 -1.68 -14.15 48.96
C VAL A 451 -0.96 -12.81 49.14
N PHE A 452 -1.67 -11.68 49.05
CA PHE A 452 -1.08 -10.36 49.27
C PHE A 452 -0.67 -10.12 50.73
N ARG A 453 -1.45 -10.59 51.73
CA ARG A 453 -1.04 -10.55 53.15
C ARG A 453 0.23 -11.35 53.42
N ASN A 454 0.38 -12.48 52.73
CA ASN A 454 1.58 -13.33 52.78
C ASN A 454 2.75 -12.78 51.95
N GLY A 455 2.66 -11.55 51.43
CA GLY A 455 3.71 -10.88 50.64
C GLY A 455 3.88 -11.40 49.22
N GLY A 456 2.99 -12.27 48.74
CA GLY A 456 3.04 -12.84 47.40
C GLY A 456 2.77 -11.78 46.31
N GLN A 457 3.55 -11.84 45.24
CA GLN A 457 3.38 -10.98 44.06
C GLN A 457 3.41 -11.83 42.79
N PHE A 458 2.59 -11.46 41.80
CA PHE A 458 2.46 -12.18 40.55
C PHE A 458 2.24 -11.22 39.37
N SER A 459 2.44 -11.71 38.14
CA SER A 459 2.25 -10.94 36.91
C SER A 459 0.92 -11.29 36.23
N MET A 460 0.41 -10.38 35.39
CA MET A 460 -0.80 -10.64 34.59
C MET A 460 -0.62 -11.84 33.65
N ALA A 461 0.59 -12.09 33.14
CA ALA A 461 0.91 -13.29 32.37
C ALA A 461 0.84 -14.59 33.22
N GLY A 462 1.32 -14.56 34.46
CA GLY A 462 1.19 -15.69 35.40
C GLY A 462 -0.26 -16.00 35.73
N LEU A 463 -1.06 -14.96 35.99
CA LEU A 463 -2.50 -15.07 36.23
C LEU A 463 -3.25 -15.64 35.01
N GLN A 464 -2.97 -15.13 33.81
CA GLN A 464 -3.53 -15.66 32.58
C GLN A 464 -3.12 -17.13 32.35
N GLY A 465 -1.88 -17.50 32.68
CA GLY A 465 -1.40 -18.89 32.62
C GLY A 465 -2.13 -19.83 33.58
N LEU A 466 -2.41 -19.38 34.80
CA LEU A 466 -3.22 -20.12 35.78
C LEU A 466 -4.64 -20.37 35.24
N PHE A 467 -5.32 -19.34 34.74
CA PHE A 467 -6.69 -19.47 34.24
C PHE A 467 -6.81 -20.27 32.93
N ILE A 468 -5.77 -20.28 32.09
CA ILE A 468 -5.71 -21.18 30.92
C ILE A 468 -5.56 -22.65 31.35
N ARG A 469 -4.85 -22.92 32.46
CA ARG A 469 -4.64 -24.28 33.00
C ARG A 469 -5.89 -24.83 33.69
N TYR A 470 -6.59 -24.01 34.46
CA TYR A 470 -7.78 -24.40 35.22
C TYR A 470 -9.06 -23.87 34.56
N ARG A 471 -9.77 -24.74 33.83
CA ARG A 471 -10.98 -24.38 33.06
C ARG A 471 -12.21 -24.05 33.93
N THR A 472 -12.16 -24.37 35.21
CA THR A 472 -13.22 -24.24 36.21
C THR A 472 -12.81 -23.21 37.26
N ALA A 473 -13.71 -22.27 37.56
CA ALA A 473 -13.45 -21.18 38.51
C ALA A 473 -13.04 -21.71 39.90
N THR A 474 -13.76 -22.72 40.41
CA THR A 474 -13.50 -23.32 41.72
C THR A 474 -12.13 -23.99 41.82
N ASP A 475 -11.62 -24.61 40.75
CA ASP A 475 -10.29 -25.23 40.76
C ASP A 475 -9.17 -24.21 40.56
N ALA A 476 -9.44 -23.11 39.84
CA ALA A 476 -8.52 -21.97 39.76
C ALA A 476 -8.33 -21.28 41.12
N ILE A 477 -9.39 -21.19 41.94
CA ILE A 477 -9.35 -20.69 43.32
C ILE A 477 -8.57 -21.65 44.23
N LYS A 478 -8.92 -22.95 44.27
CA LYS A 478 -8.23 -23.99 45.08
C LYS A 478 -6.73 -24.12 44.81
N HIS A 479 -6.27 -23.65 43.65
CA HIS A 479 -4.88 -23.75 43.21
C HIS A 479 -4.20 -22.40 43.04
N PHE A 480 -4.81 -21.32 43.54
CA PHE A 480 -4.33 -19.96 43.33
C PHE A 480 -2.91 -19.74 43.87
N ASP A 481 -2.53 -20.33 45.00
CA ASP A 481 -1.19 -20.20 45.61
C ASP A 481 -0.03 -20.60 44.68
N GLN A 482 -0.30 -21.46 43.70
CA GLN A 482 0.70 -21.82 42.68
C GLN A 482 1.19 -20.59 41.89
N ILE A 483 0.40 -19.51 41.81
CA ILE A 483 0.73 -18.29 41.07
C ILE A 483 2.01 -17.60 41.57
N VAL A 484 2.33 -17.73 42.87
CA VAL A 484 3.57 -17.21 43.48
C VAL A 484 4.79 -18.05 43.06
N GLN A 485 4.57 -19.31 42.63
CA GLN A 485 5.61 -20.21 42.15
C GLN A 485 5.83 -20.13 40.63
N TYR A 486 4.88 -19.60 39.85
CA TYR A 486 5.00 -19.47 38.38
C TYR A 486 6.29 -18.76 37.88
N PRO A 487 6.90 -17.79 38.59
CA PRO A 487 8.22 -17.25 38.22
C PRO A 487 9.38 -18.27 38.21
N LYS A 488 9.21 -19.45 38.84
CA LYS A 488 10.22 -20.52 38.98
C LYS A 488 9.90 -21.79 38.18
N ILE A 489 8.76 -21.84 37.48
CA ILE A 489 8.27 -23.04 36.76
C ILE A 489 8.56 -22.96 35.24
N LEU A 490 9.06 -21.82 34.77
CA LEU A 490 9.39 -21.54 33.36
C LEU A 490 10.89 -21.19 33.16
N THR A 491 11.73 -21.62 34.10
CA THR A 491 13.21 -21.52 34.11
C THR A 491 13.80 -22.88 34.40
#